data_AF-A0A6M5YTW4-F1
#
_entry.id   AF-A0A6M5YTW4-F1
#
_cell.length_a   1.000
_cell.length_b   1.000
_cell.length_c   1.000
_cell.angle_alpha   90.00
_cell.angle_beta   90.00
_cell.angle_gamma   90.00
#
_symmetry.space_group_name_H-M   'P 1'
#
loop_
_entity.id
_entity.type
_entity.pdbx_description
1 polymer ?
#
loop_
_entity_poly.entity_id
_entity_poly.type
_entity_poly.pdbx_seq_one_letter_code
_entity_poly.pdbx_strand_id
1 'polypeptide(L)'
;MSRRLLCGIVTWLVLSSPQARTARADDAEDKALALVEKLGFVIRNDKLPDQPVIGLVLVGKVRDADLKDLVGFKQLTHLDLGDCAMVTDAGLKDLAPHKRLTYLSLRKTKVTDAGIKDLSGLKTLTKLDLDGTEVTDAGVRELQKALPKCKIIK
;
A
#
# COMPACT_ATOMS: atom_id res chain seq x y z
N MET A 1 -48.42 32.64 8.14
CA MET A 1 -48.50 31.18 8.35
C MET A 1 -47.09 30.66 8.64
N SER A 2 -46.91 30.05 9.81
CA SER A 2 -45.87 29.12 10.31
C SER A 2 -44.38 29.25 9.87
N ARG A 3 -43.46 29.56 10.82
CA ARG A 3 -42.50 28.65 11.53
C ARG A 3 -41.20 28.37 10.72
N ARG A 4 -39.94 28.35 11.19
CA ARG A 4 -39.23 28.40 12.50
C ARG A 4 -37.68 28.51 12.24
N LEU A 5 -36.96 29.26 13.09
CA LEU A 5 -35.59 29.08 13.69
C LEU A 5 -34.39 28.62 12.82
N LEU A 6 -33.36 29.46 12.61
CA LEU A 6 -32.09 29.67 13.38
C LEU A 6 -31.02 28.54 13.30
N CYS A 7 -29.87 28.82 12.66
CA CYS A 7 -28.51 28.81 13.25
C CYS A 7 -27.42 28.99 12.17
N GLY A 8 -26.35 29.72 12.50
CA GLY A 8 -25.35 30.23 11.57
C GLY A 8 -24.26 29.26 11.12
N ILE A 9 -23.41 29.74 10.20
CA ILE A 9 -21.93 29.72 10.21
C ILE A 9 -21.48 30.47 8.95
N VAL A 10 -20.75 31.55 9.18
CA VAL A 10 -20.08 32.36 8.15
C VAL A 10 -18.81 31.62 7.75
N THR A 11 -18.76 31.02 6.55
CA THR A 11 -17.49 30.47 6.01
C THR A 11 -17.07 31.29 4.81
N TRP A 12 -15.90 31.90 4.93
CA TRP A 12 -15.35 32.92 4.06
C TRP A 12 -14.95 32.41 2.68
N LEU A 13 -15.12 33.32 1.72
CA LEU A 13 -14.73 33.28 0.33
C LEU A 13 -13.21 33.11 0.16
N VAL A 14 -12.77 32.18 -0.69
CA VAL A 14 -11.54 32.36 -1.50
C VAL A 14 -11.85 31.95 -2.94
N LEU A 15 -11.91 32.94 -3.81
CA LEU A 15 -11.88 32.82 -5.26
C LEU A 15 -10.42 32.62 -5.73
N SER A 16 -10.28 31.93 -6.86
CA SER A 16 -9.13 31.96 -7.79
C SER A 16 -8.11 30.82 -7.70
N SER A 17 -8.32 29.78 -8.52
CA SER A 17 -7.40 29.39 -9.61
C SER A 17 -7.88 28.10 -10.27
N PRO A 18 -8.24 28.08 -11.58
CA PRO A 18 -8.43 26.85 -12.33
C PRO A 18 -7.05 26.30 -12.73
N GLN A 19 -6.28 25.79 -11.75
CA GLN A 19 -5.05 25.07 -12.05
C GLN A 19 -5.34 23.58 -12.08
N ALA A 20 -5.33 23.07 -13.31
CA ALA A 20 -4.96 21.72 -13.68
C ALA A 20 -5.58 20.62 -12.80
N ARG A 21 -6.80 20.22 -13.17
CA ARG A 21 -7.16 18.79 -13.11
C ARG A 21 -6.03 18.02 -13.79
N THR A 22 -5.16 17.41 -13.00
CA THR A 22 -4.26 16.35 -13.47
C THR A 22 -5.12 15.14 -13.78
N ALA A 23 -5.82 15.21 -14.90
CA ALA A 23 -6.62 14.12 -15.44
C ALA A 23 -5.68 12.95 -15.76
N ARG A 24 -5.46 12.04 -14.80
CA ARG A 24 -5.16 10.59 -14.98
C ARG A 24 -4.68 9.81 -13.74
N ALA A 25 -4.53 10.43 -12.57
CA ALA A 25 -4.23 9.69 -11.33
C ALA A 25 -5.49 9.40 -10.49
N ASP A 26 -6.47 10.29 -10.59
CA ASP A 26 -7.53 10.42 -9.57
C ASP A 26 -8.54 9.26 -9.60
N ASP A 27 -9.05 8.83 -10.77
CA ASP A 27 -10.11 7.80 -10.81
C ASP A 27 -9.67 6.39 -10.37
N ALA A 28 -8.38 6.06 -10.52
CA ALA A 28 -7.83 4.76 -10.14
C ALA A 28 -7.35 4.76 -8.69
N GLU A 29 -6.72 5.85 -8.25
CA GLU A 29 -6.35 6.04 -6.84
C GLU A 29 -7.61 6.20 -5.97
N ASP A 30 -8.67 6.87 -6.42
CA ASP A 30 -9.94 7.01 -5.68
C ASP A 30 -10.67 5.67 -5.48
N LYS A 31 -10.68 4.80 -6.50
CA LYS A 31 -11.22 3.43 -6.36
C LYS A 31 -10.39 2.59 -5.41
N ALA A 32 -9.06 2.72 -5.49
CA ALA A 32 -8.16 2.02 -4.60
C ALA A 32 -8.28 2.56 -3.16
N LEU A 33 -8.51 3.87 -2.97
CA LEU A 33 -8.78 4.49 -1.67
C LEU A 33 -10.05 3.97 -1.02
N ALA A 34 -11.14 3.78 -1.78
CA ALA A 34 -12.38 3.20 -1.28
C ALA A 34 -12.20 1.74 -0.78
N LEU A 35 -11.29 0.98 -1.41
CA LEU A 35 -10.90 -0.35 -0.94
C LEU A 35 -10.05 -0.26 0.32
N VAL A 36 -9.12 0.69 0.41
CA VAL A 36 -8.32 0.86 1.62
C VAL A 36 -9.18 1.33 2.79
N GLU A 37 -10.08 2.29 2.63
CA GLU A 37 -11.01 2.70 3.70
C GLU A 37 -11.82 1.51 4.25
N LYS A 38 -12.06 0.50 3.41
CA LYS A 38 -12.75 -0.74 3.78
C LYS A 38 -11.82 -1.82 4.37
N LEU A 39 -10.53 -1.81 4.05
CA LEU A 39 -9.59 -2.91 4.29
C LEU A 39 -8.38 -2.55 5.17
N GLY A 40 -8.17 -1.27 5.52
CA GLY A 40 -7.01 -0.85 6.31
C GLY A 40 -6.83 0.65 6.50
N PHE A 41 -5.62 1.01 6.94
CA PHE A 41 -5.20 2.39 7.20
C PHE A 41 -4.29 2.88 6.06
N VAL A 42 -4.67 4.00 5.43
CA VAL A 42 -3.81 4.71 4.48
C VAL A 42 -2.83 5.58 5.28
N ILE A 43 -1.54 5.40 5.07
CA ILE A 43 -0.53 6.37 5.52
C ILE A 43 -0.28 7.34 4.36
N ARG A 44 -0.91 8.51 4.43
CA ARG A 44 -0.60 9.63 3.53
C ARG A 44 0.62 10.38 4.06
N ASN A 45 1.41 10.97 3.18
CA ASN A 45 2.51 11.83 3.64
C ASN A 45 1.90 13.10 4.24
N ASP A 46 1.95 13.24 5.56
CA ASP A 46 1.35 14.37 6.30
C ASP A 46 1.86 15.76 5.85
N LYS A 47 2.95 15.80 5.08
CA LYS A 47 3.54 17.06 4.61
C LYS A 47 2.72 17.78 3.53
N LEU A 48 1.88 17.09 2.75
CA LEU A 48 1.05 17.75 1.72
C LEU A 48 -0.25 16.93 1.45
N PRO A 49 -1.45 17.48 1.70
CA PRO A 49 -2.73 16.77 1.52
C PRO A 49 -3.08 16.45 0.05
N ASP A 50 -2.43 17.13 -0.91
CA ASP A 50 -2.54 16.88 -2.36
C ASP A 50 -1.46 15.90 -2.89
N GLN A 51 -0.76 15.19 -2.01
CA GLN A 51 0.26 14.22 -2.41
C GLN A 51 -0.25 12.77 -2.41
N PRO A 52 0.26 11.96 -3.35
CA PRO A 52 -0.18 10.59 -3.58
C PRO A 52 0.15 9.68 -2.40
N VAL A 53 -0.62 8.60 -2.26
CA VAL A 53 -0.46 7.61 -1.20
C VAL A 53 0.93 6.98 -1.27
N ILE A 54 1.73 7.19 -0.23
CA ILE A 54 3.09 6.63 -0.14
C ILE A 54 3.16 5.40 0.77
N GLY A 55 2.18 5.21 1.65
CA GLY A 55 2.17 4.13 2.63
C GLY A 55 0.79 3.52 2.79
N LEU A 56 0.75 2.20 2.90
CA LEU A 56 -0.47 1.45 3.07
C LEU A 56 -0.27 0.37 4.13
N VAL A 57 -1.17 0.34 5.11
CA VAL A 57 -1.21 -0.70 6.13
C VAL A 57 -2.54 -1.42 5.99
N LEU A 58 -2.48 -2.64 5.46
CA LEU A 58 -3.63 -3.52 5.34
C LEU A 58 -3.61 -4.51 6.49
N VAL A 59 -4.73 -4.59 7.21
CA VAL A 59 -4.89 -5.50 8.35
C VAL A 59 -6.21 -6.24 8.25
N GLY A 60 -6.18 -7.55 8.49
CA GLY A 60 -7.38 -8.38 8.53
C GLY A 60 -7.58 -9.27 7.29
N LYS A 61 -8.78 -9.23 6.69
CA LYS A 61 -9.23 -10.20 5.67
C LYS A 61 -8.80 -9.83 4.24
N VAL A 62 -7.56 -9.35 4.06
CA VAL A 62 -7.01 -9.06 2.74
C VAL A 62 -6.58 -10.34 2.04
N ARG A 63 -6.94 -10.48 0.77
CA ARG A 63 -6.68 -11.63 -0.10
C ARG A 63 -5.85 -11.21 -1.31
N ASP A 64 -5.30 -12.19 -2.02
CA ASP A 64 -4.54 -11.96 -3.25
C ASP A 64 -5.33 -11.16 -4.31
N ALA A 65 -6.65 -11.30 -4.35
CA ALA A 65 -7.51 -10.54 -5.25
C ALA A 65 -7.48 -9.03 -4.97
N ASP A 66 -7.36 -8.63 -3.70
CA ASP A 66 -7.34 -7.23 -3.28
C ASP A 66 -5.98 -6.56 -3.62
N LEU A 67 -4.91 -7.35 -3.79
CA LEU A 67 -3.59 -6.83 -4.16
C LEU A 67 -3.54 -6.35 -5.62
N LYS A 68 -4.42 -6.84 -6.49
CA LYS A 68 -4.53 -6.38 -7.89
C LYS A 68 -4.95 -4.92 -7.99
N ASP A 69 -5.81 -4.49 -7.07
CA ASP A 69 -6.30 -3.11 -7.05
C ASP A 69 -5.24 -2.13 -6.52
N LEU A 70 -4.19 -2.63 -5.86
CA LEU A 70 -3.07 -1.81 -5.39
C LEU A 70 -2.21 -1.25 -6.52
N VAL A 71 -2.28 -1.83 -7.73
CA VAL A 71 -1.53 -1.37 -8.92
C VAL A 71 -1.83 0.11 -9.26
N GLY A 72 -2.97 0.65 -8.79
CA GLY A 72 -3.28 2.08 -8.87
C GLY A 72 -2.29 2.97 -8.12
N PHE A 73 -1.71 2.50 -7.01
CA PHE A 73 -0.80 3.26 -6.14
C PHE A 73 0.65 3.25 -6.66
N LYS A 74 0.91 4.00 -7.73
CA LYS A 74 2.24 4.06 -8.37
C LYS A 74 3.35 4.64 -7.48
N GLN A 75 2.99 5.33 -6.41
CA GLN A 75 3.93 6.00 -5.50
C GLN A 75 4.12 5.26 -4.18
N LEU A 76 3.63 4.01 -4.08
CA LEU A 76 3.74 3.23 -2.86
C LEU A 76 5.20 2.95 -2.49
N THR A 77 5.56 3.32 -1.28
CA THR A 77 6.89 3.13 -0.68
C THR A 77 6.84 2.23 0.56
N HIS A 78 5.73 2.25 1.28
CA HIS A 78 5.52 1.43 2.48
C HIS A 78 4.27 0.57 2.29
N LEU A 79 4.42 -0.74 2.41
CA LEU A 79 3.29 -1.67 2.39
C LEU A 79 3.40 -2.64 3.57
N ASP A 80 2.38 -2.66 4.41
CA ASP A 80 2.25 -3.62 5.49
C ASP A 80 1.06 -4.54 5.20
N LEU A 81 1.33 -5.83 5.05
CA LEU A 81 0.36 -6.92 4.89
C LEU A 81 0.41 -7.87 6.10
N GLY A 82 0.89 -7.37 7.25
CA GLY A 82 0.99 -8.14 8.47
C GLY A 82 -0.36 -8.75 8.90
N ASP A 83 -0.32 -9.99 9.41
CA ASP A 83 -1.48 -10.75 9.86
C ASP A 83 -2.54 -11.01 8.76
N CYS A 84 -2.20 -10.81 7.47
CA CYS A 84 -3.06 -11.14 6.34
C CYS A 84 -2.91 -12.60 5.91
N ALA A 85 -3.50 -13.52 6.68
CA ALA A 85 -3.37 -14.98 6.49
C ALA A 85 -3.94 -15.53 5.16
N MET A 86 -4.61 -14.70 4.36
CA MET A 86 -5.13 -15.06 3.04
C MET A 86 -4.26 -14.55 1.88
N VAL A 87 -3.16 -13.85 2.19
CA VAL A 87 -2.14 -13.48 1.20
C VAL A 87 -1.20 -14.66 1.01
N THR A 88 -1.01 -15.05 -0.24
CA THR A 88 -0.19 -16.17 -0.68
C THR A 88 0.82 -15.73 -1.74
N ASP A 89 1.66 -16.65 -2.21
CA ASP A 89 2.61 -16.44 -3.30
C ASP A 89 1.97 -15.85 -4.56
N ALA A 90 0.69 -16.16 -4.83
CA ALA A 90 -0.02 -15.63 -5.98
C ALA A 90 -0.17 -14.11 -5.91
N GLY A 91 -0.44 -13.56 -4.73
CA GLY A 91 -0.62 -12.14 -4.51
C GLY A 91 0.67 -11.32 -4.61
N LEU A 92 1.83 -11.92 -4.34
CA LEU A 92 3.11 -11.22 -4.43
C LEU A 92 3.48 -10.79 -5.85
N LYS A 93 2.95 -11.48 -6.87
CA LYS A 93 3.15 -11.11 -8.28
C LYS A 93 2.57 -9.74 -8.60
N ASP A 94 1.45 -9.40 -7.97
CA ASP A 94 0.78 -8.11 -8.15
C ASP A 94 1.53 -6.96 -7.44
N LEU A 95 2.52 -7.27 -6.59
CA LEU A 95 3.42 -6.28 -5.99
C LEU A 95 4.59 -5.89 -6.90
N ALA A 96 4.91 -6.67 -7.93
CA ALA A 96 6.03 -6.43 -8.84
C ALA A 96 6.04 -5.04 -9.53
N PRO A 97 4.89 -4.40 -9.86
CA PRO A 97 4.85 -3.05 -10.44
C PRO A 97 5.33 -1.94 -9.49
N HIS A 98 5.31 -2.16 -8.17
CA HIS A 98 5.61 -1.14 -7.17
C HIS A 98 7.12 -0.95 -6.96
N LYS A 99 7.81 -0.50 -8.01
CA LYS A 99 9.29 -0.33 -8.06
C LYS A 99 9.85 0.71 -7.08
N ARG A 100 9.00 1.39 -6.31
CA ARG A 100 9.38 2.37 -5.30
C ARG A 100 9.23 1.86 -3.87
N LEU A 101 8.77 0.60 -3.68
CA LEU A 101 8.66 0.00 -2.36
C LEU A 101 10.01 -0.04 -1.65
N THR A 102 10.06 0.55 -0.47
CA THR A 102 11.21 0.58 0.43
C THR A 102 10.99 -0.29 1.65
N TYR A 103 9.74 -0.46 2.08
CA TYR A 103 9.32 -1.29 3.21
C TYR A 103 8.18 -2.22 2.78
N LEU A 104 8.34 -3.51 3.05
CA LEU A 104 7.30 -4.52 2.88
C LEU A 104 7.23 -5.41 4.12
N SER A 105 6.07 -5.52 4.74
CA SER A 105 5.81 -6.51 5.80
C SER A 105 4.86 -7.57 5.27
N LEU A 106 5.28 -8.84 5.36
CA LEU A 106 4.51 -10.04 5.04
C LEU A 106 4.33 -10.91 6.28
N ARG A 107 4.43 -10.30 7.46
CA ARG A 107 4.39 -11.02 8.74
C ARG A 107 3.12 -11.86 8.85
N LYS A 108 3.26 -13.13 9.25
CA LYS A 108 2.16 -14.10 9.42
C LYS A 108 1.26 -14.26 8.18
N THR A 109 1.84 -14.14 6.99
CA THR A 109 1.18 -14.51 5.73
C THR A 109 1.53 -15.95 5.34
N LYS A 110 0.84 -16.50 4.34
CA LYS A 110 1.12 -17.86 3.81
C LYS A 110 2.10 -17.84 2.64
N VAL A 111 3.04 -16.90 2.68
CA VAL A 111 4.08 -16.76 1.67
C VAL A 111 5.18 -17.79 1.91
N THR A 112 5.69 -18.36 0.82
CA THR A 112 6.75 -19.37 0.80
C THR A 112 7.99 -18.87 0.05
N ASP A 113 9.04 -19.69 0.02
CA ASP A 113 10.24 -19.47 -0.78
C ASP A 113 9.96 -19.23 -2.28
N ALA A 114 8.86 -19.78 -2.80
CA ALA A 114 8.47 -19.57 -4.18
C ALA A 114 7.96 -18.13 -4.41
N GLY A 115 7.09 -17.63 -3.53
CA GLY A 115 6.53 -16.29 -3.65
C GLY A 115 7.55 -15.18 -3.46
N ILE A 116 8.47 -15.31 -2.50
CA ILE A 116 9.47 -14.26 -2.26
C ILE A 116 10.46 -14.07 -3.41
N LYS A 117 10.60 -15.04 -4.33
CA LYS A 117 11.42 -14.87 -5.53
C LYS A 117 10.88 -13.79 -6.45
N ASP A 118 9.56 -13.60 -6.49
CA ASP A 118 8.92 -12.56 -7.29
C ASP A 118 9.23 -11.14 -6.75
N LEU A 119 9.66 -11.03 -5.48
CA LEU A 119 10.11 -9.76 -4.86
C LEU A 119 11.52 -9.35 -5.30
N SER A 120 12.30 -10.22 -5.95
CA SER A 120 13.67 -9.94 -6.39
C SER A 120 13.77 -8.73 -7.34
N GLY A 121 12.68 -8.38 -8.01
CA GLY A 121 12.55 -7.21 -8.88
C GLY A 121 12.33 -5.87 -8.16
N LEU A 122 12.12 -5.88 -6.84
CA LEU A 122 11.92 -4.67 -6.01
C LEU A 122 13.27 -4.15 -5.49
N LYS A 123 14.11 -3.64 -6.39
CA LYS A 123 15.50 -3.23 -6.07
C LYS A 123 15.61 -2.08 -5.07
N THR A 124 14.53 -1.34 -4.83
CA THR A 124 14.45 -0.26 -3.84
C THR A 124 14.12 -0.75 -2.43
N LEU A 125 13.80 -2.03 -2.26
CA LEU A 125 13.39 -2.58 -0.98
C LEU A 125 14.57 -2.56 0.00
N THR A 126 14.37 -1.87 1.12
CA THR A 126 15.38 -1.71 2.18
C THR A 126 15.04 -2.52 3.42
N LYS A 127 13.76 -2.84 3.63
CA LYS A 127 13.27 -3.66 4.75
C LYS A 127 12.19 -4.61 4.26
N LEU A 128 12.34 -5.87 4.63
CA LEU A 128 11.37 -6.93 4.40
C LEU A 128 11.15 -7.70 5.70
N ASP A 129 9.92 -7.75 6.19
CA ASP A 129 9.55 -8.55 7.36
C ASP A 129 8.82 -9.82 6.92
N LEU A 130 9.36 -10.98 7.29
CA LEU A 130 8.87 -12.32 6.98
C LEU A 130 8.58 -13.13 8.26
N ASP A 131 8.51 -12.49 9.43
CA ASP A 131 8.22 -13.17 10.70
C ASP A 131 6.92 -13.98 10.61
N GLY A 132 6.94 -15.24 11.03
CA GLY A 132 5.79 -16.13 10.99
C GLY A 132 5.30 -16.53 9.58
N THR A 133 6.13 -16.41 8.54
CA THR A 133 5.86 -16.97 7.20
C THR A 133 6.40 -18.38 7.02
N GLU A 134 6.06 -19.04 5.91
CA GLU A 134 6.60 -20.37 5.53
C GLU A 134 7.92 -20.27 4.74
N VAL A 135 8.52 -19.08 4.66
CA VAL A 135 9.81 -18.85 4.01
C VAL A 135 10.92 -19.54 4.82
N THR A 136 11.80 -20.27 4.17
CA THR A 136 12.96 -20.92 4.78
C THR A 136 14.19 -20.01 4.79
N ASP A 137 15.18 -20.33 5.62
CA ASP A 137 16.44 -19.57 5.65
C ASP A 137 17.20 -19.66 4.31
N ALA A 138 17.00 -20.76 3.57
CA ALA A 138 17.55 -20.92 2.23
C ALA A 138 16.90 -19.92 1.26
N GLY A 139 15.57 -19.77 1.30
CA GLY A 139 14.85 -18.76 0.52
C GLY A 139 15.31 -17.34 0.84
N VAL A 140 15.47 -16.99 2.13
CA VAL A 140 16.01 -15.70 2.55
C VAL A 140 17.42 -15.45 1.99
N ARG A 141 18.31 -16.44 2.06
CA ARG A 141 19.68 -16.31 1.52
C ARG A 141 19.68 -16.07 0.02
N GLU A 142 18.83 -16.76 -0.73
CA GLU A 142 18.68 -16.54 -2.17
C GLU A 142 18.14 -15.13 -2.47
N LEU A 143 17.12 -14.68 -1.75
CA LEU A 143 16.57 -13.34 -1.92
C LEU A 143 17.60 -12.25 -1.55
N GLN A 144 18.37 -12.47 -0.49
CA GLN A 144 19.42 -11.55 -0.04
C GLN A 144 20.51 -11.36 -1.11
N LYS A 145 20.83 -12.38 -1.92
CA LYS A 145 21.73 -12.23 -3.07
C LYS A 145 21.15 -11.28 -4.12
N ALA A 146 19.84 -11.36 -4.36
CA ALA A 146 19.15 -10.50 -5.33
C ALA A 146 18.91 -9.07 -4.81
N LEU A 147 18.77 -8.90 -3.50
CA LEU A 147 18.52 -7.65 -2.78
C LEU A 147 19.57 -7.42 -1.68
N PRO A 148 20.85 -7.18 -2.02
CA PRO A 148 21.94 -7.14 -1.04
C PRO A 148 21.83 -6.00 -0.02
N LYS A 149 21.07 -4.95 -0.34
CA LYS A 149 20.84 -3.78 0.53
C LYS A 149 19.57 -3.90 1.38
N CYS A 150 18.77 -4.94 1.17
CA CYS A 150 17.53 -5.15 1.91
C CYS A 150 17.84 -5.82 3.25
N LYS A 151 17.31 -5.26 4.34
CA LYS A 151 17.30 -5.90 5.65
C LYS A 151 16.10 -6.83 5.72
N ILE A 152 16.35 -8.13 5.60
CA ILE A 152 15.33 -9.17 5.75
C ILE A 152 15.27 -9.60 7.22
N ILE A 153 14.07 -9.56 7.79
CA ILE A 153 13.75 -10.00 9.16
C ILE A 153 12.90 -11.26 9.02
N LYS A 154 13.21 -12.29 9.79
CA LYS A 154 12.49 -13.56 9.84
C LYS A 154 12.41 -14.04 11.28
#